data_AF-A0A8I2FZ60-F1
#
_entry.id   AF-A0A8I2FZ60-F1
#
_cell.length_a   1.000
_cell.length_b   1.000
_cell.length_c   1.000
_cell.angle_alpha   90.00
_cell.angle_beta   90.00
_cell.angle_gamma   90.00
#
_symmetry.space_group_name_H-M   'P 1'
#
loop_
_entity.id
_entity.type
_entity.pdbx_description
1 polymer ?
#
loop_
_entity_poly.entity_id
_entity_poly.type
_entity_poly.pdbx_seq_one_letter_code
_entity_poly.pdbx_strand_id
1 'polypeptide(L)'
;MSKENPEKTRLLENIGTRMRQLRKTLGFTQDTFASILKISKPAYVRYEYGKRFPPVHVIQFLYKKYKVDNNWVVTGEGEMFLKEEEDEDASPFAEIFKGIEIPPEYDELVELMQIPAIEQVILAKLIETKFLFKDEIEAFKAKRETGKQKKRTKKKTG
;
A
#
# COMPACT_ATOMS: atom_id res chain seq x y z
N MET A 1 -17.55 3.44 -25.00
CA MET A 1 -16.37 3.99 -24.28
C MET A 1 -16.84 4.43 -22.90
N SER A 2 -16.40 3.74 -21.85
CA SER A 2 -16.72 4.14 -20.47
C SER A 2 -16.09 5.51 -20.19
N LYS A 3 -16.87 6.47 -19.70
CA LYS A 3 -16.33 7.78 -19.30
C LYS A 3 -15.39 7.56 -18.11
N GLU A 4 -14.18 8.10 -18.22
CA GLU A 4 -13.15 7.97 -17.18
C GLU A 4 -13.65 8.61 -15.87
N ASN A 5 -13.47 7.91 -14.74
CA ASN A 5 -13.97 8.36 -13.43
C ASN A 5 -13.29 9.70 -13.03
N PRO A 6 -14.02 10.81 -12.90
CA PRO A 6 -13.45 12.13 -12.64
C PRO A 6 -12.69 12.21 -11.31
N GLU A 7 -13.12 11.47 -10.28
CA GLU A 7 -12.42 11.45 -8.99
C GLU A 7 -11.05 10.80 -9.09
N LYS A 8 -10.96 9.70 -9.85
CA LYS A 8 -9.71 8.99 -10.12
C LYS A 8 -8.74 9.89 -10.89
N THR A 9 -9.24 10.63 -11.89
CA THR A 9 -8.41 11.57 -12.67
C THR A 9 -7.85 12.67 -11.77
N ARG A 10 -8.69 13.28 -10.93
CA ARG A 10 -8.26 14.31 -9.98
C ARG A 10 -7.22 13.78 -8.99
N LEU A 11 -7.40 12.57 -8.48
CA LEU A 11 -6.44 11.93 -7.58
C LEU A 11 -5.07 11.73 -8.25
N LEU A 12 -5.05 11.24 -9.50
CA LEU A 12 -3.83 11.06 -10.28
C LEU A 12 -3.09 12.38 -10.53
N GLU A 13 -3.81 13.46 -10.86
CA GLU A 13 -3.24 14.79 -11.07
C GLU A 13 -2.61 15.36 -9.80
N ASN A 14 -3.27 15.18 -8.64
CA ASN A 14 -2.76 15.62 -7.34
C ASN A 14 -1.46 14.89 -6.99
N ILE A 15 -1.43 13.56 -7.11
CA ILE A 15 -0.24 12.75 -6.85
C ILE A 15 0.89 13.14 -7.82
N GLY A 16 0.58 13.31 -9.12
CA GLY A 16 1.56 13.72 -10.12
C GLY A 16 2.20 15.07 -9.81
N THR A 17 1.38 16.02 -9.33
CA THR A 17 1.86 17.35 -8.90
C THR A 17 2.84 17.22 -7.74
N ARG A 18 2.54 16.39 -6.74
CA ARG A 18 3.42 16.16 -5.58
C ARG A 18 4.70 15.40 -5.95
N MET A 19 4.63 14.42 -6.85
CA MET A 19 5.83 13.74 -7.38
C MET A 19 6.77 14.73 -8.09
N ARG A 20 6.20 15.68 -8.85
CA ARG A 20 6.95 16.75 -9.49
C ARG A 20 7.55 17.71 -8.46
N GLN A 21 6.78 18.09 -7.45
CA GLN A 21 7.22 18.97 -6.38
C GLN A 21 8.39 18.34 -5.63
N LEU A 22 8.25 17.09 -5.17
CA LEU A 22 9.28 16.32 -4.50
C LEU A 22 10.58 16.28 -5.30
N ARG A 23 10.52 15.89 -6.58
CA ARG A 23 11.70 15.84 -7.44
C ARG A 23 12.41 17.19 -7.54
N LYS A 24 11.65 18.27 -7.69
CA LYS A 24 12.19 19.63 -7.77
C LYS A 24 12.83 20.05 -6.45
N THR A 25 12.20 19.73 -5.31
CA THR A 25 12.77 19.96 -3.97
C THR A 25 14.10 19.24 -3.79
N LEU A 26 14.20 18.01 -4.29
CA LEU A 26 15.44 17.22 -4.28
C LEU A 26 16.46 17.66 -5.35
N GLY A 27 16.15 18.67 -6.17
CA GLY A 27 17.08 19.23 -7.16
C GLY A 27 17.33 18.36 -8.39
N PHE A 28 16.50 17.37 -8.68
CA PHE A 28 16.74 16.42 -9.78
C PHE A 28 16.01 16.76 -11.07
N THR A 29 16.63 16.44 -12.21
CA THR A 29 15.93 16.38 -13.51
C THR A 29 15.01 15.17 -13.59
N GLN A 30 14.05 15.15 -14.52
CA GLN A 30 13.19 13.97 -14.74
C GLN A 30 13.99 12.72 -15.11
N ASP A 31 15.08 12.87 -15.88
CA ASP A 31 15.96 11.76 -16.25
C ASP A 31 16.70 11.22 -15.04
N THR A 32 17.36 12.11 -14.30
CA THR A 32 18.12 11.75 -13.09
C THR A 32 17.24 11.04 -12.07
N PHE A 33 16.02 11.56 -11.85
CA PHE A 33 15.12 11.00 -10.86
C PHE A 33 14.54 9.65 -11.31
N ALA A 34 14.23 9.47 -12.60
CA ALA A 34 13.84 8.17 -13.13
C ALA A 34 14.96 7.12 -12.97
N SER A 35 16.22 7.50 -13.23
CA SER A 35 17.38 6.64 -13.00
C SER A 35 17.56 6.27 -11.53
N ILE A 36 17.39 7.23 -10.61
CA ILE A 36 17.43 6.99 -9.16
C ILE A 36 16.36 5.97 -8.75
N LEU A 37 15.15 6.12 -9.28
CA LEU A 37 14.01 5.22 -9.05
C LEU A 37 14.12 3.89 -9.81
N LYS A 38 15.17 3.68 -10.61
CA LYS A 38 15.39 2.50 -11.46
C LYS A 38 14.24 2.20 -12.43
N ILE A 39 13.62 3.25 -12.98
CA ILE A 39 12.55 3.16 -13.98
C ILE A 39 12.91 3.98 -15.22
N SER A 40 12.15 3.79 -16.31
CA SER A 40 12.33 4.60 -17.51
C SER A 40 11.81 6.03 -17.30
N LYS A 41 12.46 7.01 -17.94
CA LYS A 41 11.98 8.41 -17.95
C LYS A 41 10.51 8.53 -18.37
N PRO A 42 10.03 7.88 -19.46
CA PRO A 42 8.62 7.96 -19.82
C PRO A 42 7.67 7.41 -18.75
N ALA A 43 8.08 6.39 -17.98
CA ALA A 43 7.28 5.89 -16.87
C ALA A 43 7.15 6.93 -15.77
N TYR A 44 8.26 7.54 -15.34
CA TYR A 44 8.25 8.60 -14.34
C TYR A 44 7.43 9.82 -14.78
N VAL A 45 7.61 10.26 -16.03
CA VAL A 45 6.90 11.38 -16.62
C VAL A 45 5.38 11.17 -16.61
N ARG A 46 4.90 9.95 -16.84
CA ARG A 46 3.46 9.63 -16.73
C ARG A 46 2.92 9.79 -15.31
N TYR A 47 3.75 9.64 -14.27
CA TYR A 47 3.35 9.93 -12.91
C TYR A 47 3.12 11.44 -12.74
N GLU A 48 4.09 12.28 -13.13
CA GLU A 48 3.97 13.74 -13.00
C GLU A 48 2.78 14.34 -13.77
N TYR A 49 2.38 13.71 -14.87
CA TYR A 49 1.24 14.16 -15.67
C TYR A 49 -0.11 13.54 -15.25
N GLY A 50 -0.16 12.83 -14.13
CA GLY A 50 -1.38 12.18 -13.65
C GLY A 50 -1.95 11.15 -14.63
N LYS A 51 -1.09 10.52 -15.44
CA LYS A 51 -1.51 9.47 -16.39
C LYS A 51 -1.44 8.08 -15.78
N ARG A 52 -0.68 7.91 -14.70
CA ARG A 52 -0.55 6.64 -13.98
C ARG A 52 -0.15 6.88 -12.53
N PHE A 53 -0.62 6.04 -11.62
CA PHE A 53 -0.12 6.02 -10.25
C PHE A 53 1.34 5.55 -10.20
N PRO A 54 2.20 6.15 -9.36
CA PRO A 54 3.44 5.51 -8.98
C PRO A 54 3.16 4.14 -8.36
N PRO A 55 3.90 3.08 -8.75
CA PRO A 55 3.76 1.79 -8.11
C PRO A 55 4.28 1.83 -6.67
N VAL A 56 3.84 0.87 -5.86
CA VAL A 56 4.19 0.74 -4.44
C VAL A 56 5.68 0.88 -4.19
N HIS A 57 6.50 0.11 -4.91
CA HIS A 57 7.94 0.09 -4.72
C HIS A 57 8.60 1.46 -4.93
N VAL A 58 8.02 2.32 -5.77
CA VAL A 58 8.51 3.71 -5.94
C VAL A 58 8.23 4.52 -4.67
N ILE A 59 7.02 4.42 -4.12
CA ILE A 59 6.63 5.11 -2.89
C ILE A 59 7.50 4.66 -1.71
N GLN A 60 7.68 3.34 -1.54
CA GLN A 60 8.57 2.78 -0.51
C GLN A 60 10.02 3.21 -0.69
N PHE A 61 10.52 3.25 -1.93
CA PHE A 61 11.88 3.69 -2.19
C PHE A 61 12.07 5.15 -1.76
N LEU A 62 11.09 6.01 -2.02
CA LEU A 62 11.12 7.41 -1.61
C LEU A 62 11.11 7.56 -0.08
N TYR A 63 10.26 6.79 0.61
CA TYR A 63 10.27 6.72 2.07
C TYR A 63 11.64 6.27 2.60
N LYS A 64 12.14 5.11 2.16
CA LYS A 64 13.40 4.55 2.68
C LYS A 64 14.63 5.41 2.38
N LYS A 65 14.71 5.98 1.17
CA LYS A 65 15.91 6.70 0.71
C LYS A 65 15.91 8.18 1.05
N TYR A 66 14.75 8.82 1.03
CA TYR A 66 14.62 10.28 1.14
C TYR A 66 13.73 10.70 2.31
N LYS A 67 13.25 9.75 3.13
CA LYS A 67 12.36 10.01 4.28
C LYS A 67 11.13 10.82 3.90
N VAL A 68 10.61 10.54 2.70
CA VAL A 68 9.39 11.15 2.18
C VAL A 68 8.18 10.58 2.91
N ASP A 69 7.29 11.45 3.39
CA ASP A 69 6.04 11.02 4.00
C ASP A 69 5.07 10.53 2.92
N ASN A 70 4.65 9.27 3.05
CA ASN A 70 3.72 8.64 2.14
C ASN A 70 2.30 9.22 2.26
N ASN A 71 1.91 9.73 3.44
CA ASN A 71 0.64 10.44 3.62
C ASN A 71 0.64 11.67 2.72
N TRP A 72 1.68 12.50 2.82
CA TRP A 72 1.82 13.67 1.98
C TRP A 72 1.77 13.33 0.48
N VAL A 73 2.45 12.26 0.03
CA VAL A 73 2.39 11.87 -1.40
C VAL A 73 0.99 11.48 -1.86
N VAL A 74 0.20 10.79 -1.04
CA VAL A 74 -1.12 10.24 -1.43
C VAL A 74 -2.27 11.21 -1.18
N THR A 75 -2.31 11.86 -0.02
CA THR A 75 -3.39 12.74 0.41
C THR A 75 -3.02 14.21 0.19
N GLY A 76 -1.75 14.57 0.41
CA GLY A 76 -1.28 15.96 0.47
C GLY A 76 -1.33 16.56 1.86
N GLU A 77 -1.71 15.77 2.86
CA GLU A 77 -1.72 16.17 4.26
C GLU A 77 -0.37 15.87 4.91
N GLY A 78 0.01 16.66 5.91
CA GLY A 78 1.32 16.56 6.56
C GLY A 78 2.44 17.26 5.80
N GLU A 79 3.67 16.91 6.13
CA GLU A 79 4.89 17.49 5.57
C GLU A 79 5.47 16.59 4.47
N MET A 80 6.28 17.16 3.57
CA MET A 80 6.89 16.38 2.48
C MET A 80 7.86 15.30 3.00
N PHE A 81 8.58 15.63 4.08
CA PHE A 81 9.58 14.76 4.69
C PHE A 81 9.22 14.52 6.14
N LEU A 82 9.49 13.32 6.62
CA LEU A 82 9.37 12.95 8.03
C LEU A 82 10.46 13.63 8.84
N LYS A 83 10.17 13.91 10.11
CA LYS A 83 11.20 14.38 11.05
C LYS A 83 12.08 13.20 11.47
N GLU A 84 13.34 13.47 11.82
CA GLU A 84 14.33 12.44 12.19
C GLU A 84 13.87 11.53 13.34
N GLU A 85 12.99 12.02 14.22
CA GLU A 85 12.43 11.27 15.35
C GLU A 85 11.18 10.44 15.00
N GLU A 86 10.53 10.69 13.85
CA GLU A 86 9.34 9.97 13.38
C GLU A 86 9.70 8.71 12.58
N ASP A 87 10.99 8.42 12.51
CA ASP A 87 11.62 7.39 11.69
C ASP A 87 11.89 6.10 12.47
N GLU A 88 11.07 5.82 13.48
CA GLU A 88 11.09 4.54 14.15
C GLU A 88 10.43 3.49 13.24
N ASP A 89 11.27 2.65 12.62
CA ASP A 89 10.94 1.43 11.87
C ASP A 89 10.08 0.40 12.65
N ALA A 90 9.47 0.78 13.77
CA ALA A 90 8.53 -0.01 14.53
C ALA A 90 7.13 0.10 13.91
N SER A 91 6.92 -0.53 12.75
CA SER A 91 5.55 -0.85 12.32
C SER A 91 4.93 -1.72 13.43
N PRO A 92 3.89 -1.26 14.15
CA PRO A 92 3.26 -2.03 15.23
C PRO A 92 2.66 -3.35 14.73
N PHE A 93 2.53 -3.50 13.40
CA PHE A 93 2.03 -4.68 12.73
C PHE A 93 3.09 -5.74 12.44
N ALA A 94 4.38 -5.40 12.45
CA ALA A 94 5.44 -6.41 12.36
C ALA A 94 5.30 -7.47 13.46
N GLU A 95 4.84 -7.07 14.66
CA GLU A 95 4.47 -8.00 15.73
C GLU A 95 3.18 -8.77 15.45
N ILE A 96 2.16 -8.14 14.84
CA ILE A 96 0.86 -8.78 14.55
C ILE A 96 1.00 -9.90 13.51
N PHE A 97 1.86 -9.71 12.50
CA PHE A 97 2.11 -10.72 11.48
C PHE A 97 3.15 -11.78 11.89
N LYS A 98 3.81 -11.61 13.04
CA LYS A 98 4.81 -12.54 13.54
C LYS A 98 4.18 -13.92 13.79
N GLY A 99 4.55 -14.90 12.97
CA GLY A 99 4.06 -16.28 13.07
C GLY A 99 2.77 -16.57 12.27
N ILE A 100 2.26 -15.61 11.48
CA ILE A 100 1.21 -15.86 10.50
C ILE A 100 1.88 -16.22 9.17
N GLU A 101 1.51 -17.38 8.60
CA GLU A 101 1.96 -17.76 7.26
C GLU A 101 1.15 -16.98 6.22
N ILE A 102 1.82 -16.05 5.53
CA ILE A 102 1.20 -15.19 4.52
C ILE A 102 1.34 -15.85 3.15
N PRO A 103 0.24 -16.07 2.40
CA PRO A 103 0.33 -16.56 1.03
C PRO A 103 1.12 -15.61 0.11
N PRO A 104 1.99 -16.12 -0.79
CA PRO A 104 2.88 -15.28 -1.60
C PRO A 104 2.15 -14.27 -2.51
N GLU A 105 0.91 -14.56 -2.90
CA GLU A 105 0.10 -13.61 -3.67
C GLU A 105 -0.19 -12.29 -2.94
N TYR A 106 0.08 -12.22 -1.64
CA TYR A 106 -0.12 -11.03 -0.81
C TYR A 106 1.20 -10.34 -0.38
N ASP A 107 2.36 -10.78 -0.88
CA ASP A 107 3.66 -10.17 -0.51
C ASP A 107 3.69 -8.66 -0.79
N GLU A 108 3.17 -8.22 -1.94
CA GLU A 108 3.08 -6.79 -2.30
C GLU A 108 2.14 -6.01 -1.36
N LEU A 109 1.08 -6.65 -0.84
CA LEU A 109 0.18 -6.05 0.15
C LEU A 109 0.83 -5.92 1.53
N VAL A 110 1.66 -6.89 1.92
CA VAL A 110 2.41 -6.82 3.19
C VAL A 110 3.45 -5.72 3.15
N GLU A 111 4.16 -5.60 2.02
CA GLU A 111 5.06 -4.49 1.76
C GLU A 111 4.33 -3.14 1.83
N LEU A 112 3.12 -3.05 1.27
CA LEU A 112 2.25 -1.87 1.40
C LEU A 112 1.84 -1.56 2.84
N MET A 113 1.60 -2.58 3.67
CA MET A 113 1.20 -2.40 5.07
C MET A 113 2.34 -1.91 5.96
N GLN A 114 3.60 -1.99 5.55
CA GLN A 114 4.74 -1.42 6.27
C GLN A 114 4.89 0.10 6.07
N ILE A 115 3.99 0.73 5.30
CA ILE A 115 3.95 2.17 5.08
C ILE A 115 2.93 2.79 6.04
N PRO A 116 3.35 3.57 7.07
CA PRO A 116 2.45 4.01 8.15
C PRO A 116 1.14 4.69 7.70
N ALA A 117 1.17 5.45 6.60
CA ALA A 117 0.00 6.16 6.07
C ALA A 117 -0.94 5.28 5.23
N ILE A 118 -0.39 4.34 4.47
CA ILE A 118 -1.18 3.39 3.65
C ILE A 118 -1.75 2.31 4.56
N GLU A 119 -1.02 1.94 5.60
CA GLU A 119 -1.45 1.08 6.69
C GLU A 119 -2.79 1.59 7.27
N GLN A 120 -2.92 2.87 7.60
CA GLN A 120 -4.18 3.42 8.14
C GLN A 120 -5.34 3.36 7.16
N VAL A 121 -5.10 3.63 5.88
CA VAL A 121 -6.16 3.61 4.84
C VAL A 121 -6.58 2.17 4.53
N ILE A 122 -5.62 1.26 4.40
CA ILE A 122 -5.88 -0.17 4.20
C ILE A 122 -6.55 -0.75 5.44
N LEU A 123 -6.12 -0.40 6.65
CA LEU A 123 -6.74 -0.83 7.90
C LEU A 123 -8.17 -0.31 8.03
N ALA A 124 -8.41 0.97 7.79
CA ALA A 124 -9.76 1.53 7.79
C ALA A 124 -10.65 0.76 6.81
N LYS A 125 -10.15 0.46 5.60
CA LYS A 125 -10.89 -0.32 4.61
C LYS A 125 -11.08 -1.79 5.01
N LEU A 126 -10.07 -2.44 5.59
CA LEU A 126 -10.14 -3.81 6.07
C LEU A 126 -11.08 -3.94 7.27
N ILE A 127 -11.09 -2.98 8.19
CA ILE A 127 -12.00 -2.92 9.34
C ILE A 127 -13.42 -2.69 8.85
N GLU A 128 -13.65 -1.73 7.96
CA GLU A 128 -14.95 -1.46 7.33
C GLU A 128 -15.46 -2.71 6.60
N THR A 129 -14.60 -3.37 5.82
CA THR A 129 -14.92 -4.60 5.10
C THR A 129 -15.22 -5.75 6.07
N LYS A 130 -14.41 -5.94 7.12
CA LYS A 130 -14.62 -6.98 8.14
C LYS A 130 -15.91 -6.75 8.93
N PHE A 131 -16.29 -5.50 9.13
CA PHE A 131 -17.56 -5.14 9.77
C PHE A 131 -18.74 -5.43 8.84
N LEU A 132 -18.68 -4.98 7.58
CA LEU A 132 -19.73 -5.19 6.58
C LEU A 132 -19.96 -6.68 6.29
N PHE A 133 -18.91 -7.50 6.28
CA PHE A 133 -18.98 -8.92 5.95
C PHE A 133 -18.84 -9.84 7.18
N LYS A 134 -19.14 -9.34 8.39
CA LYS A 134 -18.89 -10.07 9.64
C LYS A 134 -19.60 -11.43 9.68
N ASP A 135 -20.87 -11.46 9.28
CA ASP A 135 -21.69 -12.67 9.33
C ASP A 135 -21.24 -13.71 8.30
N GLU A 136 -20.85 -13.29 7.09
CA GLU A 136 -20.33 -14.22 6.09
C GLU A 136 -18.95 -14.78 6.49
N ILE A 137 -18.11 -13.96 7.11
CA ILE A 137 -16.81 -14.38 7.64
C ILE A 137 -17.01 -15.42 8.75
N GLU A 138 -17.94 -15.21 9.68
CA GLU A 138 -18.26 -16.18 10.73
C GLU A 138 -18.84 -17.47 10.16
N ALA A 139 -19.76 -17.38 9.19
CA ALA A 139 -20.32 -18.54 8.50
C ALA A 139 -19.24 -19.34 7.75
N PHE A 140 -18.25 -18.66 7.13
CA PHE A 140 -17.13 -19.31 6.46
C PHE A 140 -16.19 -20.02 7.43
N LYS A 141 -15.89 -19.41 8.59
CA LYS A 141 -15.08 -20.02 9.66
C LYS A 141 -15.75 -21.28 10.21
N ALA A 142 -17.05 -21.21 10.53
CA ALA A 142 -17.83 -22.36 10.99
C ALA A 142 -17.85 -23.52 9.97
N LYS A 143 -17.92 -23.21 8.67
CA LYS A 143 -17.83 -24.21 7.59
C LYS A 143 -16.43 -24.87 7.51
N ARG A 144 -15.33 -24.13 7.73
CA ARG A 144 -13.98 -24.70 7.76
C ARG A 144 -13.75 -25.60 8.99
N GLU A 145 -14.29 -25.24 10.14
CA GLU A 145 -14.16 -26.06 11.36
C GLU A 145 -14.96 -27.36 11.28
N THR A 146 -16.22 -27.29 10.84
CA THR A 146 -17.06 -28.48 10.61
C THR A 146 -16.50 -29.42 9.55
N GLY A 147 -15.85 -28.89 8.50
CA GLY A 147 -15.12 -29.67 7.49
C GLY A 147 -13.86 -30.35 8.03
N LYS A 148 -13.12 -29.70 8.95
CA LYS A 148 -11.96 -30.29 9.63
C LYS A 148 -12.36 -31.38 10.64
N GLN A 149 -13.47 -31.20 11.37
CA GLN A 149 -14.00 -32.22 12.29
C GLN A 149 -14.44 -33.50 11.56
N LYS A 150 -15.15 -33.37 10.43
CA LYS A 150 -15.58 -34.52 9.60
C LYS A 150 -14.43 -35.30 8.98
N LYS A 151 -13.31 -34.64 8.63
CA LYS A 151 -12.09 -35.33 8.16
C LYS A 151 -11.34 -36.06 9.28
N ARG A 152 -11.32 -35.51 10.52
CA ARG A 152 -10.69 -36.16 11.68
C ARG A 152 -11.49 -37.38 12.18
N THR A 153 -12.83 -37.36 12.10
CA THR A 153 -13.66 -38.50 12.48
C THR A 153 -13.59 -39.64 11.48
N LYS A 154 -13.57 -39.36 10.16
CA LYS A 154 -13.36 -40.39 9.12
C LYS A 154 -12.01 -41.11 9.17
N LYS A 155 -10.97 -40.47 9.72
CA LYS A 155 -9.62 -41.05 9.86
C LYS A 155 -9.45 -41.91 11.13
N LYS A 156 -10.46 -41.96 12.01
CA LYS A 156 -10.48 -42.77 13.24
C LYS A 156 -11.37 -44.02 13.15
N THR A 157 -12.19 -44.15 12.10
CA THR A 157 -13.13 -45.26 11.90
C THR A 157 -12.81 -46.15 10.71
N GLY A 158 -11.63 -46.01 10.10
CA GLY A 158 -11.06 -46.92 9.11
C GLY A 158 -9.62 -47.23 9.48
#